data_AF-A0A955D566-F1
#
_entry.id   AF-A0A955D566-F1
#
_cell.length_a   1.000
_cell.length_b   1.000
_cell.length_c   1.000
_cell.angle_alpha   90.00
_cell.angle_beta   90.00
_cell.angle_gamma   90.00
#
_symmetry.space_group_name_H-M   'P 1'
#
loop_
_entity.id
_entity.type
_entity.pdbx_description
1 polymer ?
#
loop_
_entity_poly.entity_id
_entity_poly.type
_entity_poly.pdbx_seq_one_letter_code
_entity_poly.pdbx_strand_id
1 'polypeptide(L)'
;FEPPTPQDVERDFSARRRHLEQLAAIESTYFENLEGYFMGKPQQERLADAKGVRRRAWLDSAASVRVPGMMMLGPMGGRGSSESSIDLVRLAGDTALEPTSVEAIGPVLRQYASNATALQQSRLETVLEGQRQIALFHARAVTRDQNGNVEVSISSDDDGFETMQKADQRIAAATQTVVDLNRSTLEQLESVLAPDQAAVLQAAYDRAAFPAVFRDRGPARQRLESALKLELDDVQRAAVGAIQSEFATAAADIRAKMVAAERAGGERLGMAPDIDGGQLQRVQARANEMRKLRFELSELDARTLQRLATVLSPEQAKAIGGLEPQPDADQSGGIQFLQMN
;
A
#
# COMPACT_ATOMS: atom_id res chain seq x y z
N PHE A 1 -23.11 -22.59 12.80
CA PHE A 1 -23.02 -21.12 12.86
C PHE A 1 -24.30 -20.59 12.26
N GLU A 2 -25.06 -19.77 12.98
CA GLU A 2 -26.30 -19.21 12.42
C GLU A 2 -25.96 -18.00 11.53
N PRO A 3 -26.50 -17.92 10.31
CA PRO A 3 -26.28 -16.76 9.46
C PRO A 3 -26.97 -15.53 10.10
N PRO A 4 -26.36 -14.33 10.01
CA PRO A 4 -26.94 -13.13 10.59
C PRO A 4 -28.25 -12.78 9.88
N THR A 5 -29.28 -12.41 10.65
CA THR A 5 -30.50 -11.84 10.09
C THR A 5 -30.31 -10.36 9.74
N PRO A 6 -31.19 -9.76 8.91
CA PRO A 6 -31.15 -8.31 8.70
C PRO A 6 -31.23 -7.48 9.99
N GLN A 7 -31.96 -7.97 11.02
CA GLN A 7 -32.02 -7.30 12.32
C GLN A 7 -30.70 -7.37 13.07
N ASP A 8 -29.98 -8.50 12.99
CA ASP A 8 -28.63 -8.63 13.56
C ASP A 8 -27.66 -7.66 12.88
N VAL A 9 -27.72 -7.54 11.55
CA VAL A 9 -26.90 -6.60 10.79
C VAL A 9 -27.13 -5.15 11.24
N GLU A 10 -28.38 -4.73 11.39
CA GLU A 10 -28.71 -3.37 11.86
C GLU A 10 -28.24 -3.11 13.29
N ARG A 11 -28.41 -4.10 14.18
CA ARG A 11 -27.96 -4.02 15.58
C ARG A 11 -26.44 -3.86 15.63
N ASP A 12 -25.72 -4.70 14.89
CA ASP A 12 -24.25 -4.70 14.86
C ASP A 12 -23.72 -3.41 14.24
N PHE A 13 -24.35 -2.91 13.18
CA PHE A 13 -23.99 -1.63 12.58
C PHE A 13 -24.20 -0.46 13.54
N SER A 14 -25.35 -0.41 14.22
CA SER A 14 -25.66 0.61 15.21
C SER A 14 -24.70 0.56 16.41
N ALA A 15 -24.32 -0.64 16.85
CA ALA A 15 -23.32 -0.83 17.89
C ALA A 15 -21.93 -0.33 17.43
N ARG A 16 -21.50 -0.69 16.22
CA ARG A 16 -20.22 -0.25 15.65
C ARG A 16 -20.16 1.27 15.52
N ARG A 17 -21.20 1.92 15.01
CA ARG A 17 -21.25 3.38 14.89
C ARG A 17 -21.12 4.07 16.25
N ARG A 18 -21.89 3.62 17.25
CA ARG A 18 -21.78 4.13 18.63
C ARG A 18 -20.38 3.97 19.21
N HIS A 19 -19.73 2.83 18.96
CA HIS A 19 -18.35 2.63 19.41
C HIS A 19 -17.35 3.57 18.73
N LEU A 20 -17.49 3.81 17.42
CA LEU A 20 -16.66 4.77 16.71
C LEU A 20 -16.87 6.20 17.23
N GLU A 21 -18.12 6.59 17.51
CA GLU A 21 -18.46 7.89 18.11
C GLU A 21 -17.85 8.04 19.52
N GLN A 22 -17.92 6.98 20.35
CA GLN A 22 -17.29 6.96 21.69
C GLN A 22 -15.76 7.10 21.60
N LEU A 23 -15.12 6.37 20.68
CA LEU A 23 -13.67 6.47 20.48
C LEU A 23 -13.26 7.88 20.01
N ALA A 24 -14.01 8.48 19.10
CA ALA A 24 -13.77 9.85 18.65
C ALA A 24 -13.93 10.87 19.79
N ALA A 25 -14.90 10.68 20.68
CA ALA A 25 -15.10 11.54 21.85
C ALA A 25 -13.95 11.43 22.87
N ILE A 26 -13.48 10.22 23.14
CA ILE A 26 -12.31 9.96 24.01
C ILE A 26 -11.07 10.65 23.43
N GLU A 27 -10.84 10.50 22.12
CA GLU A 27 -9.71 11.14 21.45
C GLU A 27 -9.79 12.66 21.49
N SER A 28 -10.96 13.25 21.24
CA SER A 28 -11.16 14.71 21.34
C SER A 28 -10.82 15.21 22.75
N THR A 29 -11.39 14.55 23.77
CA THR A 29 -11.16 14.90 25.19
C THR A 29 -9.67 14.81 25.54
N TYR A 30 -8.97 13.77 25.09
CA TYR A 30 -7.53 13.62 25.32
C TYR A 30 -6.74 14.80 24.75
N PHE A 31 -7.00 15.20 23.51
CA PHE A 31 -6.29 16.32 22.89
C PHE A 31 -6.69 17.68 23.42
N GLU A 32 -7.95 17.90 23.80
CA GLU A 32 -8.40 19.13 24.47
C GLU A 32 -7.66 19.32 25.81
N ASN A 33 -7.49 18.24 26.60
CA ASN A 33 -6.72 18.29 27.83
C ASN A 33 -5.23 18.62 27.58
N LEU A 34 -4.63 18.05 26.52
CA LEU A 34 -3.26 18.40 26.13
C LEU A 34 -3.17 19.85 25.66
N GLU A 35 -4.13 20.34 24.87
CA GLU A 35 -4.18 21.73 24.39
C GLU A 35 -4.24 22.70 25.56
N GLY A 36 -5.06 22.42 26.57
CA GLY A 36 -5.09 23.19 27.82
C GLY A 36 -3.75 23.21 28.55
N TYR A 37 -3.03 22.08 28.60
CA TYR A 37 -1.70 22.00 29.22
C TYR A 37 -0.61 22.76 28.44
N PHE A 38 -0.71 22.80 27.11
CA PHE A 38 0.24 23.46 26.22
C PHE A 38 -0.17 24.88 25.80
N MET A 39 -1.27 25.41 26.32
CA MET A 39 -1.75 26.75 25.99
C MET A 39 -0.67 27.81 26.21
N GLY A 40 -0.36 28.58 25.15
CA GLY A 40 0.66 29.63 25.18
C GLY A 40 2.11 29.12 25.13
N LYS A 41 2.33 27.81 24.94
CA LYS A 41 3.66 27.22 24.79
C LYS A 41 4.00 26.98 23.32
N PRO A 42 5.29 27.04 22.91
CA PRO A 42 5.71 26.76 21.54
C PRO A 42 5.30 25.38 21.00
N GLN A 43 5.04 24.42 21.89
CA GLN A 43 4.61 23.06 21.52
C GLN A 43 3.15 22.98 21.07
N GLN A 44 2.35 24.05 21.22
CA GLN A 44 0.94 24.06 20.87
C GLN A 44 0.69 23.75 19.39
N GLU A 45 1.54 24.27 18.48
CA GLU A 45 1.43 24.00 17.04
C GLU A 45 1.73 22.52 16.74
N ARG A 46 2.81 21.97 17.31
CA ARG A 46 3.16 20.55 17.16
C ARG A 46 2.07 19.61 17.67
N LEU A 47 1.37 20.03 18.73
CA LEU A 47 0.24 19.27 19.26
C LEU A 47 -0.94 19.25 18.28
N ALA A 48 -1.26 20.39 17.65
CA ALA A 48 -2.32 20.46 16.65
C ALA A 48 -2.02 19.55 15.44
N ASP A 49 -0.76 19.54 14.97
CA ASP A 49 -0.33 18.64 13.90
C ASP A 49 -0.44 17.15 14.31
N ALA A 50 0.03 16.81 15.52
CA ALA A 50 -0.07 15.47 16.06
C ALA A 50 -1.53 14.99 16.23
N LYS A 51 -2.42 15.89 16.66
CA LYS A 51 -3.87 15.65 16.72
C LYS A 51 -4.44 15.32 15.35
N GLY A 52 -4.10 16.13 14.34
CA GLY A 52 -4.54 15.92 12.96
C GLY A 52 -4.08 14.57 12.39
N VAL A 53 -2.78 14.25 12.52
CA VAL A 53 -2.21 12.98 12.03
C VAL A 53 -2.86 11.79 12.71
N ARG A 54 -3.03 11.84 14.03
CA ARG A 54 -3.64 10.72 14.77
C ARG A 54 -5.10 10.52 14.41
N ARG A 55 -5.89 11.60 14.29
CA ARG A 55 -7.28 11.54 13.85
C ARG A 55 -7.41 10.90 12.47
N ARG A 56 -6.58 11.30 11.50
CA ARG A 56 -6.60 10.71 10.15
C ARG A 56 -6.20 9.24 10.15
N ALA A 57 -5.19 8.86 10.94
CA ALA A 57 -4.81 7.45 11.11
C ALA A 57 -5.94 6.61 11.73
N TRP A 58 -6.67 7.14 12.71
CA TRP A 58 -7.84 6.49 13.29
C TRP A 58 -8.97 6.33 12.26
N LEU A 59 -9.30 7.39 11.50
CA LEU A 59 -10.33 7.36 10.45
C LEU A 59 -10.02 6.30 9.39
N ASP A 60 -8.77 6.24 8.91
CA ASP A 60 -8.35 5.24 7.92
C ASP A 60 -8.38 3.80 8.48
N SER A 61 -7.96 3.62 9.73
CA SER A 61 -8.05 2.32 10.41
C SER A 61 -9.50 1.87 10.56
N ALA A 62 -10.40 2.76 11.00
CA ALA A 62 -11.82 2.49 11.16
C ALA A 62 -12.51 2.12 9.83
N ALA A 63 -12.11 2.78 8.74
CA ALA A 63 -12.58 2.50 7.38
C ALA A 63 -12.03 1.16 6.82
N SER A 64 -10.91 0.68 7.35
CA SER A 64 -10.26 -0.57 6.90
C SER A 64 -10.78 -1.83 7.59
N VAL A 65 -11.50 -1.70 8.72
CA VAL A 65 -12.11 -2.85 9.41
C VAL A 65 -13.23 -3.44 8.56
N ARG A 66 -13.04 -4.70 8.15
CA ARG A 66 -14.05 -5.50 7.42
C ARG A 66 -15.07 -6.10 8.39
N VAL A 67 -16.32 -6.23 7.94
CA VAL A 67 -17.36 -6.94 8.69
C VAL A 67 -17.02 -8.44 8.68
N PRO A 68 -16.85 -9.08 9.85
CA PRO A 68 -16.64 -10.52 9.94
C PRO A 68 -17.82 -11.27 9.31
N GLY A 69 -17.55 -12.31 8.51
CA GLY A 69 -18.60 -13.17 7.95
C GLY A 69 -19.07 -12.83 6.54
N MET A 70 -18.54 -11.80 5.88
CA MET A 70 -18.64 -11.71 4.42
C MET A 70 -17.88 -12.88 3.81
N MET A 71 -18.60 -13.80 3.14
CA MET A 71 -17.99 -14.92 2.44
C MET A 71 -16.91 -14.38 1.48
N MET A 72 -15.79 -15.08 1.45
CA MET A 72 -14.50 -14.68 0.87
C MET A 72 -14.50 -14.52 -0.66
N LEU A 73 -15.49 -13.83 -1.22
CA LEU A 73 -15.34 -13.09 -2.48
C LEU A 73 -14.58 -11.79 -2.21
N GLY A 74 -13.55 -11.86 -1.35
CA GLY A 74 -12.59 -10.78 -1.25
C GLY A 74 -12.00 -10.54 -2.63
N PRO A 75 -11.64 -9.30 -2.98
CA PRO A 75 -11.05 -9.01 -4.27
C PRO A 75 -9.92 -10.00 -4.52
N MET A 76 -10.10 -10.89 -5.50
CA MET A 76 -9.10 -11.87 -5.95
C MET A 76 -7.84 -11.17 -6.51
N GLY A 77 -7.86 -9.84 -6.62
CA GLY A 77 -6.70 -9.01 -6.91
C GLY A 77 -5.83 -8.85 -5.67
N GLY A 78 -4.53 -9.12 -5.82
CA GLY A 78 -3.52 -8.97 -4.77
C GLY A 78 -3.59 -7.63 -4.04
N ARG A 79 -2.95 -7.54 -2.87
CA ARG A 79 -2.90 -6.33 -2.02
C ARG A 79 -2.64 -5.10 -2.90
N GLY A 80 -3.72 -4.34 -3.17
CA GLY A 80 -3.65 -3.17 -4.03
C GLY A 80 -2.79 -2.08 -3.39
N SER A 81 -2.65 -0.99 -4.12
CA SER A 81 -2.03 0.23 -3.62
C SER A 81 -2.60 0.66 -2.25
N SER A 82 -1.72 1.11 -1.37
CA SER A 82 -2.00 1.74 -0.08
C SER A 82 -2.09 3.26 -0.18
N GLU A 83 -2.22 3.83 -1.39
CA GLU A 83 -2.22 5.29 -1.59
C GLU A 83 -3.28 6.01 -0.76
N SER A 84 -4.47 5.43 -0.57
CA SER A 84 -5.54 6.06 0.22
C SER A 84 -5.26 6.12 1.73
N SER A 85 -4.29 5.34 2.22
CA SER A 85 -3.90 5.31 3.64
C SER A 85 -2.65 6.14 3.93
N ILE A 86 -2.05 6.77 2.92
CA ILE A 86 -0.89 7.64 3.15
C ILE A 86 -1.37 8.97 3.74
N ASP A 87 -0.76 9.37 4.85
CA ASP A 87 -0.83 10.72 5.39
C ASP A 87 0.46 11.47 5.01
N LEU A 88 0.34 12.46 4.13
CA LEU A 88 1.50 13.22 3.64
C LEU A 88 2.17 14.09 4.72
N VAL A 89 1.45 14.51 5.76
CA VAL A 89 2.06 15.26 6.88
C VAL A 89 3.01 14.35 7.64
N ARG A 90 2.54 13.13 7.96
CA ARG A 90 3.38 12.12 8.61
C ARG A 90 4.53 11.70 7.71
N LEU A 91 4.26 11.42 6.43
CA LEU A 91 5.28 10.99 5.48
C LEU A 91 6.39 12.03 5.35
N ALA A 92 6.06 13.31 5.21
CA ALA A 92 7.04 14.39 5.14
C ALA A 92 7.85 14.53 6.44
N GLY A 93 7.21 14.38 7.61
CA GLY A 93 7.89 14.41 8.91
C GLY A 93 8.81 13.20 9.17
N ASP A 94 8.45 12.03 8.65
CA ASP A 94 9.25 10.80 8.74
C ASP A 94 10.37 10.75 7.67
N THR A 95 10.29 11.61 6.65
CA THR A 95 11.29 11.73 5.58
C THR A 95 12.39 12.71 6.00
N ALA A 96 13.65 12.35 5.76
CA ALA A 96 14.81 13.17 6.09
C ALA A 96 14.99 14.36 5.12
N LEU A 97 14.00 15.25 5.07
CA LEU A 97 14.05 16.49 4.30
C LEU A 97 14.88 17.55 5.03
N GLU A 98 15.49 18.46 4.27
CA GLU A 98 16.19 19.60 4.85
C GLU A 98 15.23 20.53 5.61
N PRO A 99 15.67 21.20 6.70
CA PRO A 99 14.80 22.09 7.47
C PRO A 99 14.13 23.20 6.65
N THR A 100 14.86 23.78 5.69
CA THR A 100 14.36 24.78 4.74
C THR A 100 13.27 24.22 3.83
N SER A 101 13.42 22.96 3.40
CA SER A 101 12.41 22.25 2.61
C SER A 101 11.15 21.96 3.42
N VAL A 102 11.29 21.57 4.69
CA VAL A 102 10.16 21.37 5.62
C VAL A 102 9.38 22.67 5.83
N GLU A 103 10.07 23.79 5.97
CA GLU A 103 9.44 25.12 6.09
C GLU A 103 8.68 25.49 4.82
N ALA A 104 9.30 25.28 3.64
CA ALA A 104 8.71 25.61 2.34
C ALA A 104 7.41 24.84 2.05
N ILE A 105 7.34 23.54 2.41
CA ILE A 105 6.14 22.72 2.19
C ILE A 105 5.05 22.90 3.26
N GLY A 106 5.35 23.56 4.37
CA GLY A 106 4.46 23.72 5.51
C GLY A 106 3.05 24.25 5.15
N PRO A 107 2.92 25.33 4.34
CA PRO A 107 1.62 25.81 3.89
C PRO A 107 0.79 24.78 3.12
N VAL A 108 1.43 24.02 2.21
CA VAL A 108 0.78 22.97 1.40
C VAL A 108 0.30 21.84 2.31
N LEU A 109 1.14 21.39 3.24
CA LEU A 109 0.79 20.32 4.19
C LEU A 109 -0.36 20.71 5.14
N ARG A 110 -0.46 21.98 5.57
CA ARG A 110 -1.59 22.45 6.37
C ARG A 110 -2.91 22.43 5.60
N GLN A 111 -2.89 22.88 4.34
CA GLN A 111 -4.07 22.82 3.47
C GLN A 111 -4.50 21.36 3.23
N TYR A 112 -3.53 20.49 2.94
CA TYR A 112 -3.73 19.06 2.83
C TYR A 112 -4.35 18.47 4.10
N ALA A 113 -3.81 18.77 5.28
CA ALA A 113 -4.27 18.22 6.55
C ALA A 113 -5.76 18.52 6.80
N SER A 114 -6.21 19.74 6.48
CA SER A 114 -7.62 20.13 6.56
C SER A 114 -8.49 19.32 5.60
N ASN A 115 -8.11 19.27 4.32
CA ASN A 115 -8.86 18.58 3.27
C ASN A 115 -8.92 17.06 3.51
N ALA A 116 -7.78 16.44 3.84
CA ALA A 116 -7.65 15.01 4.08
C ALA A 116 -8.49 14.55 5.27
N THR A 117 -8.59 15.36 6.34
CA THR A 117 -9.41 15.02 7.50
C THR A 117 -10.90 14.94 7.13
N ALA A 118 -11.40 15.94 6.39
CA ALA A 118 -12.78 15.96 5.92
C ALA A 118 -13.08 14.78 4.96
N LEU A 119 -12.19 14.51 4.01
CA LEU A 119 -12.34 13.39 3.08
C LEU A 119 -12.29 12.03 3.77
N GLN A 120 -11.37 11.81 4.71
CA GLN A 120 -11.28 10.54 5.43
C GLN A 120 -12.54 10.30 6.29
N GLN A 121 -13.13 11.36 6.86
CA GLN A 121 -14.41 11.25 7.57
C GLN A 121 -15.55 10.89 6.60
N SER A 122 -15.65 11.58 5.46
CA SER A 122 -16.65 11.25 4.42
C SER A 122 -16.49 9.82 3.89
N ARG A 123 -15.23 9.38 3.72
CA ARG A 123 -14.90 8.01 3.29
C ARG A 123 -15.32 6.99 4.34
N LEU A 124 -15.04 7.22 5.63
CA LEU A 124 -15.47 6.33 6.70
C LEU A 124 -16.99 6.12 6.68
N GLU A 125 -17.77 7.20 6.60
CA GLU A 125 -19.24 7.10 6.56
C GLU A 125 -19.72 6.34 5.32
N THR A 126 -19.11 6.60 4.16
CA THR A 126 -19.42 5.89 2.91
C THR A 126 -19.10 4.39 3.02
N VAL A 127 -17.97 4.04 3.64
CA VAL A 127 -17.58 2.65 3.88
C VAL A 127 -18.52 1.96 4.85
N LEU A 128 -18.89 2.63 5.94
CA LEU A 128 -19.83 2.09 6.92
C LEU A 128 -21.18 1.78 6.26
N GLU A 129 -21.78 2.76 5.58
CA GLU A 129 -23.07 2.55 4.92
C GLU A 129 -22.98 1.51 3.80
N GLY A 130 -21.90 1.53 3.00
CA GLY A 130 -21.71 0.52 1.96
C GLY A 130 -21.56 -0.89 2.53
N GLN A 131 -20.78 -1.06 3.61
CA GLN A 131 -20.64 -2.35 4.31
C GLN A 131 -21.97 -2.83 4.90
N ARG A 132 -22.78 -1.92 5.45
CA ARG A 132 -24.14 -2.23 5.93
C ARG A 132 -25.00 -2.79 4.80
N GLN A 133 -25.02 -2.13 3.64
CA GLN A 133 -25.82 -2.56 2.49
C GLN A 133 -25.38 -3.93 1.94
N ILE A 134 -24.06 -4.15 1.83
CA ILE A 134 -23.51 -5.44 1.41
C ILE A 134 -23.86 -6.53 2.44
N ALA A 135 -23.78 -6.23 3.75
CA ALA A 135 -24.15 -7.19 4.80
C ALA A 135 -25.65 -7.51 4.80
N LEU A 136 -26.53 -6.52 4.58
CA LEU A 136 -27.97 -6.73 4.44
C LEU A 136 -28.30 -7.59 3.22
N PHE A 137 -27.60 -7.38 2.10
CA PHE A 137 -27.71 -8.24 0.92
C PHE A 137 -27.35 -9.69 1.27
N HIS A 138 -26.19 -9.94 1.88
CA HIS A 138 -25.80 -11.28 2.30
C HIS A 138 -26.81 -11.93 3.26
N ALA A 139 -27.32 -11.18 4.24
CA ALA A 139 -28.31 -11.69 5.19
C ALA A 139 -29.64 -12.09 4.51
N ARG A 140 -29.98 -11.48 3.37
CA ARG A 140 -31.18 -11.84 2.57
C ARG A 140 -30.92 -12.98 1.60
N ALA A 141 -29.73 -13.03 1.00
CA ALA A 141 -29.33 -14.06 0.04
C ALA A 141 -29.12 -15.43 0.70
N VAL A 142 -28.82 -15.44 2.00
CA VAL A 142 -28.67 -16.68 2.78
C VAL A 142 -30.03 -17.13 3.30
N THR A 143 -30.56 -18.22 2.74
CA THR A 143 -31.78 -18.88 3.19
C THR A 143 -31.47 -20.24 3.81
N ARG A 144 -32.45 -20.84 4.50
CA ARG A 144 -32.38 -22.25 4.93
C ARG A 144 -33.39 -23.07 4.15
N ASP A 145 -32.94 -24.20 3.65
CA ASP A 145 -33.84 -25.20 3.09
C ASP A 145 -34.67 -25.86 4.22
N GLN A 146 -35.62 -26.72 3.84
CA GLN A 146 -36.49 -27.45 4.78
C GLN A 146 -35.71 -28.43 5.68
N ASN A 147 -34.48 -28.79 5.31
CA ASN A 147 -33.60 -29.68 6.06
C ASN A 147 -32.66 -28.91 7.00
N GLY A 148 -32.73 -27.58 7.00
CA GLY A 148 -31.83 -26.71 7.78
C GLY A 148 -30.46 -26.50 7.15
N ASN A 149 -30.24 -26.92 5.90
CA ASN A 149 -29.04 -26.59 5.16
C ASN A 149 -29.08 -25.11 4.74
N VAL A 150 -27.91 -24.47 4.78
CA VAL A 150 -27.75 -23.09 4.34
C VAL A 150 -27.64 -23.06 2.83
N GLU A 151 -28.59 -22.43 2.16
CA GLU A 151 -28.57 -22.18 0.72
C GLU A 151 -28.30 -20.70 0.48
N VAL A 152 -27.40 -20.41 -0.47
CA VAL A 152 -27.11 -19.04 -0.89
C VAL A 152 -27.73 -18.85 -2.27
N SER A 153 -28.87 -18.18 -2.33
CA SER A 153 -29.54 -17.87 -3.59
C SER A 153 -29.23 -16.43 -3.97
N ILE A 154 -28.41 -16.27 -5.01
CA ILE A 154 -28.10 -14.96 -5.61
C ILE A 154 -28.76 -14.95 -6.99
N SER A 155 -29.92 -14.31 -7.09
CA SER A 155 -30.52 -14.00 -8.40
C SER A 155 -29.88 -12.72 -8.93
N SER A 156 -29.51 -12.70 -10.21
CA SER A 156 -29.07 -11.49 -10.90
C SER A 156 -30.16 -10.42 -10.98
N ASP A 157 -31.42 -10.84 -10.88
CA ASP A 157 -32.60 -9.98 -11.04
C ASP A 157 -33.07 -9.39 -9.69
N ASP A 158 -32.34 -9.64 -8.60
CA ASP A 158 -32.67 -9.11 -7.28
C ASP A 158 -32.11 -7.68 -7.11
N ASP A 159 -32.98 -6.73 -6.75
CA ASP A 159 -32.65 -5.33 -6.41
C ASP A 159 -31.51 -5.25 -5.36
N GLY A 160 -31.37 -6.31 -4.54
CA GLY A 160 -30.27 -6.45 -3.58
C GLY A 160 -28.88 -6.46 -4.22
N PHE A 161 -28.72 -7.11 -5.38
CA PHE A 161 -27.44 -7.21 -6.06
C PHE A 161 -27.02 -5.87 -6.68
N GLU A 162 -27.95 -5.15 -7.31
CA GLU A 162 -27.70 -3.79 -7.81
C GLU A 162 -27.32 -2.83 -6.66
N THR A 163 -28.02 -2.92 -5.52
CA THR A 163 -27.72 -2.13 -4.32
C THR A 163 -26.30 -2.39 -3.81
N MET A 164 -25.90 -3.66 -3.77
CA MET A 164 -24.55 -4.07 -3.39
C MET A 164 -23.49 -3.49 -4.35
N GLN A 165 -23.71 -3.55 -5.66
CA GLN A 165 -22.79 -2.97 -6.65
C GLN A 165 -22.66 -1.45 -6.48
N LYS A 166 -23.77 -0.73 -6.31
CA LYS A 166 -23.76 0.73 -6.06
C LYS A 166 -23.06 1.09 -4.75
N ALA A 167 -23.14 0.23 -3.73
CA ALA A 167 -22.37 0.39 -2.50
C ALA A 167 -20.87 0.26 -2.74
N ASP A 168 -20.43 -0.79 -3.45
CA ASP A 168 -19.02 -1.00 -3.78
C ASP A 168 -18.45 0.13 -4.65
N GLN A 169 -19.19 0.58 -5.67
CA GLN A 169 -18.82 1.71 -6.51
C GLN A 169 -18.65 3.01 -5.70
N ARG A 170 -19.54 3.29 -4.75
CA ARG A 170 -19.42 4.46 -3.86
C ARG A 170 -18.19 4.36 -2.95
N ILE A 171 -17.91 3.18 -2.40
CA ILE A 171 -16.70 2.95 -1.61
C ILE A 171 -15.44 3.16 -2.45
N ALA A 172 -15.42 2.63 -3.67
CA ALA A 172 -14.32 2.79 -4.60
C ALA A 172 -14.11 4.26 -4.97
N ALA A 173 -15.18 4.99 -5.31
CA ALA A 173 -15.13 6.42 -5.63
C ALA A 173 -14.61 7.25 -4.44
N ALA A 174 -15.14 7.03 -3.23
CA ALA A 174 -14.68 7.74 -2.04
C ALA A 174 -13.20 7.45 -1.71
N THR A 175 -12.74 6.22 -1.97
CA THR A 175 -11.32 5.86 -1.83
C THR A 175 -10.47 6.55 -2.88
N GLN A 176 -10.93 6.61 -4.13
CA GLN A 176 -10.24 7.27 -5.23
C GLN A 176 -10.08 8.77 -4.98
N THR A 177 -11.09 9.45 -4.43
CA THR A 177 -10.99 10.87 -4.07
C THR A 177 -9.83 11.14 -3.08
N VAL A 178 -9.58 10.24 -2.13
CA VAL A 178 -8.43 10.36 -1.21
C VAL A 178 -7.11 10.14 -1.95
N VAL A 179 -7.06 9.17 -2.87
CA VAL A 179 -5.87 8.93 -3.72
C VAL A 179 -5.57 10.15 -4.58
N ASP A 180 -6.58 10.75 -5.21
CA ASP A 180 -6.44 11.94 -6.05
C ASP A 180 -5.96 13.15 -5.24
N LEU A 181 -6.49 13.34 -4.02
CA LEU A 181 -5.96 14.36 -3.10
C LEU A 181 -4.49 14.10 -2.78
N ASN A 182 -4.13 12.86 -2.45
CA ASN A 182 -2.75 12.52 -2.10
C ASN A 182 -1.79 12.76 -3.28
N ARG A 183 -2.16 12.37 -4.51
CA ARG A 183 -1.34 12.57 -5.70
C ARG A 183 -1.18 14.05 -6.06
N SER A 184 -2.29 14.77 -6.16
CA SER A 184 -2.26 16.21 -6.47
C SER A 184 -1.52 17.04 -5.42
N THR A 185 -1.57 16.63 -4.15
CA THR A 185 -0.78 17.27 -3.09
C THR A 185 0.69 16.92 -3.23
N LEU A 186 1.04 15.67 -3.53
CA LEU A 186 2.43 15.26 -3.75
C LEU A 186 3.06 16.07 -4.90
N GLU A 187 2.37 16.21 -6.02
CA GLU A 187 2.81 17.05 -7.15
C GLU A 187 3.05 18.51 -6.74
N GLN A 188 2.19 19.08 -5.89
CA GLN A 188 2.38 20.43 -5.34
C GLN A 188 3.61 20.50 -4.43
N LEU A 189 3.83 19.50 -3.58
CA LEU A 189 5.01 19.42 -2.71
C LEU A 189 6.29 19.34 -3.55
N GLU A 190 6.32 18.50 -4.58
CA GLU A 190 7.46 18.37 -5.48
C GLU A 190 7.78 19.69 -6.21
N SER A 191 6.75 20.45 -6.60
CA SER A 191 6.93 21.72 -7.32
C SER A 191 7.60 22.84 -6.50
N VAL A 192 7.56 22.75 -5.16
CA VAL A 192 8.17 23.73 -4.26
C VAL A 192 9.51 23.26 -3.68
N LEU A 193 9.83 21.97 -3.83
CA LEU A 193 11.06 21.37 -3.35
C LEU A 193 12.18 21.50 -4.37
N ALA A 194 13.42 21.49 -3.90
CA ALA A 194 14.56 21.26 -4.77
C ALA A 194 14.48 19.84 -5.39
N PRO A 195 14.99 19.62 -6.62
CA PRO A 195 14.80 18.34 -7.34
C PRO A 195 15.26 17.10 -6.57
N ASP A 196 16.33 17.20 -5.79
CA ASP A 196 16.85 16.13 -4.93
C ASP A 196 15.91 15.82 -3.76
N GLN A 197 15.37 16.84 -3.10
CA GLN A 197 14.41 16.70 -1.99
C GLN A 197 13.07 16.14 -2.48
N ALA A 198 12.60 16.59 -3.65
CA ALA A 198 11.44 16.05 -4.33
C ALA A 198 11.61 14.54 -4.62
N ALA A 199 12.75 14.13 -5.18
CA ALA A 199 13.04 12.73 -5.44
C ALA A 199 13.07 11.87 -4.16
N VAL A 200 13.59 12.41 -3.06
CA VAL A 200 13.58 11.75 -1.74
C VAL A 200 12.15 11.55 -1.23
N LEU A 201 11.30 12.59 -1.32
CA LEU A 201 9.90 12.52 -0.91
C LEU A 201 9.10 11.54 -1.78
N GLN A 202 9.27 11.59 -3.10
CA GLN A 202 8.63 10.67 -4.05
C GLN A 202 9.00 9.22 -3.76
N ALA A 203 10.28 8.94 -3.52
CA ALA A 203 10.75 7.60 -3.17
C ALA A 203 10.19 7.11 -1.83
N ALA A 204 9.96 8.00 -0.86
CA ALA A 204 9.29 7.67 0.40
C ALA A 204 7.81 7.36 0.18
N TYR A 205 7.12 8.19 -0.62
CA TYR A 205 5.73 7.98 -1.01
C TYR A 205 5.54 6.63 -1.71
N ASP A 206 6.33 6.32 -2.73
CA ASP A 206 6.20 5.08 -3.50
C ASP A 206 6.40 3.83 -2.64
N ARG A 207 7.34 3.87 -1.69
CA ARG A 207 7.55 2.75 -0.75
C ARG A 207 6.35 2.55 0.17
N ALA A 208 5.75 3.63 0.66
CA ALA A 208 4.57 3.58 1.52
C ALA A 208 3.31 3.15 0.73
N ALA A 209 3.17 3.64 -0.50
CA ALA A 209 2.04 3.41 -1.39
C ALA A 209 2.05 1.99 -1.98
N PHE A 210 3.22 1.48 -2.36
CA PHE A 210 3.36 0.22 -3.10
C PHE A 210 4.27 -0.77 -2.36
N PRO A 211 3.95 -1.15 -1.10
CA PRO A 211 4.85 -1.97 -0.29
C PRO A 211 5.17 -3.32 -0.93
N ALA A 212 4.30 -3.86 -1.78
CA ALA A 212 4.54 -5.11 -2.52
C ALA A 212 5.66 -4.98 -3.58
N VAL A 213 5.89 -3.78 -4.14
CA VAL A 213 6.98 -3.51 -5.09
C VAL A 213 8.33 -3.42 -4.38
N PHE A 214 8.33 -2.94 -3.13
CA PHE A 214 9.55 -2.65 -2.36
C PHE A 214 9.87 -3.68 -1.27
N ARG A 215 9.01 -4.68 -1.03
CA ARG A 215 9.21 -5.73 -0.01
C ARG A 215 10.50 -6.52 -0.27
N ASP A 216 10.80 -6.81 -1.53
CA ASP A 216 11.97 -7.58 -1.91
C ASP A 216 13.16 -6.66 -2.14
N ARG A 217 14.10 -6.68 -1.18
CA ARG A 217 15.37 -5.95 -1.30
C ARG A 217 16.32 -6.56 -2.34
N GLY A 218 16.01 -7.75 -2.85
CA GLY A 218 16.86 -8.53 -3.76
C GLY A 218 18.13 -9.03 -3.06
N PRO A 219 18.67 -10.19 -3.46
CA PRO A 219 19.93 -10.67 -2.91
C PRO A 219 21.11 -9.73 -3.24
N ALA A 220 21.15 -9.10 -4.42
CA ALA A 220 22.32 -8.31 -4.83
C ALA A 220 22.60 -7.12 -3.92
N ARG A 221 21.55 -6.37 -3.52
CA ARG A 221 21.69 -5.26 -2.56
C ARG A 221 22.34 -5.71 -1.26
N GLN A 222 21.86 -6.81 -0.68
CA GLN A 222 22.36 -7.32 0.60
C GLN A 222 23.81 -7.78 0.50
N ARG A 223 24.20 -8.39 -0.63
CA ARG A 223 25.57 -8.84 -0.88
C ARG A 223 26.52 -7.68 -1.13
N LEU A 224 26.09 -6.64 -1.85
CA LEU A 224 26.86 -5.39 -2.01
C LEU A 224 27.09 -4.68 -0.67
N GLU A 225 26.04 -4.54 0.14
CA GLU A 225 26.13 -3.95 1.49
C GLU A 225 27.05 -4.77 2.42
N SER A 226 27.09 -6.09 2.25
CA SER A 226 28.01 -6.98 2.98
C SER A 226 29.44 -6.86 2.47
N ALA A 227 29.66 -6.76 1.15
CA ALA A 227 30.98 -6.62 0.54
C ALA A 227 31.70 -5.37 1.04
N LEU A 228 31.00 -4.24 1.13
CA LEU A 228 31.56 -2.97 1.61
C LEU A 228 31.98 -2.98 3.10
N LYS A 229 31.58 -4.01 3.86
CA LYS A 229 32.00 -4.21 5.26
C LYS A 229 33.26 -5.08 5.39
N LEU A 230 33.72 -5.70 4.30
CA LEU A 230 34.96 -6.46 4.29
C LEU A 230 36.17 -5.52 4.19
N GLU A 231 37.34 -6.05 4.52
CA GLU A 231 38.60 -5.41 4.16
C GLU A 231 38.81 -5.58 2.65
N LEU A 232 38.63 -4.47 1.93
CA LEU A 232 38.85 -4.32 0.50
C LEU A 232 40.07 -3.41 0.28
N ASP A 233 40.87 -3.69 -0.74
CA ASP A 233 41.82 -2.68 -1.22
C ASP A 233 41.07 -1.50 -1.89
N ASP A 234 41.80 -0.43 -2.20
CA ASP A 234 41.19 0.79 -2.74
C ASP A 234 40.56 0.58 -4.13
N VAL A 235 41.12 -0.33 -4.94
CA VAL A 235 40.62 -0.65 -6.28
C VAL A 235 39.32 -1.45 -6.18
N GLN A 236 39.30 -2.49 -5.34
CA GLN A 236 38.10 -3.28 -5.04
C GLN A 236 36.99 -2.42 -4.46
N ARG A 237 37.30 -1.56 -3.48
CA ARG A 237 36.31 -0.68 -2.86
C ARG A 237 35.68 0.27 -3.88
N ALA A 238 36.49 0.89 -4.74
CA ALA A 238 35.99 1.73 -5.82
C ALA A 238 35.10 0.96 -6.80
N ALA A 239 35.50 -0.26 -7.20
CA ALA A 239 34.74 -1.12 -8.10
C ALA A 239 33.40 -1.57 -7.49
N VAL A 240 33.38 -2.00 -6.22
CA VAL A 240 32.15 -2.37 -5.51
C VAL A 240 31.22 -1.16 -5.37
N GLY A 241 31.76 0.03 -5.07
CA GLY A 241 30.98 1.26 -5.00
C GLY A 241 30.33 1.62 -6.34
N ALA A 242 31.07 1.48 -7.45
CA ALA A 242 30.54 1.68 -8.80
C ALA A 242 29.40 0.69 -9.12
N ILE A 243 29.61 -0.61 -8.85
CA ILE A 243 28.57 -1.64 -9.04
C ILE A 243 27.32 -1.32 -8.21
N GLN A 244 27.49 -0.88 -6.96
CA GLN A 244 26.38 -0.51 -6.09
C GLN A 244 25.58 0.67 -6.65
N SER A 245 26.26 1.72 -7.13
CA SER A 245 25.61 2.89 -7.73
C SER A 245 24.83 2.53 -9.01
N GLU A 246 25.44 1.73 -9.89
CA GLU A 246 24.81 1.26 -11.12
C GLU A 246 23.58 0.39 -10.82
N PHE A 247 23.71 -0.59 -9.91
CA PHE A 247 22.60 -1.44 -9.48
C PHE A 247 21.47 -0.63 -8.86
N ALA A 248 21.78 0.33 -7.97
CA ALA A 248 20.78 1.15 -7.31
C ALA A 248 19.97 1.97 -8.32
N THR A 249 20.64 2.55 -9.33
CA THR A 249 20.00 3.32 -10.41
C THR A 249 19.09 2.43 -11.24
N ALA A 250 19.60 1.32 -11.78
CA ALA A 250 18.81 0.41 -12.60
C ALA A 250 17.62 -0.22 -11.84
N ALA A 251 17.82 -0.57 -10.57
CA ALA A 251 16.76 -1.12 -9.73
C ALA A 251 15.69 -0.06 -9.41
N ALA A 252 16.08 1.21 -9.24
CA ALA A 252 15.12 2.30 -9.05
C ALA A 252 14.25 2.48 -10.30
N ASP A 253 14.85 2.45 -11.50
CA ASP A 253 14.12 2.56 -12.77
C ASP A 253 13.10 1.43 -12.97
N ILE A 254 13.49 0.18 -12.68
CA ILE A 254 12.58 -0.98 -12.78
C ILE A 254 11.42 -0.83 -11.77
N ARG A 255 11.72 -0.43 -10.53
CA ARG A 255 10.68 -0.22 -9.50
C ARG A 255 9.74 0.93 -9.85
N ALA A 256 10.24 2.01 -10.45
CA ALA A 256 9.41 3.11 -10.95
C ALA A 256 8.43 2.61 -12.03
N LYS A 257 8.88 1.74 -12.95
CA LYS A 257 7.99 1.09 -13.93
C LYS A 257 6.95 0.18 -13.27
N MET A 258 7.33 -0.57 -12.22
CA MET A 258 6.40 -1.40 -11.46
C MET A 258 5.33 -0.56 -10.77
N VAL A 259 5.72 0.56 -10.15
CA VAL A 259 4.80 1.54 -9.57
C VAL A 259 3.86 2.11 -10.64
N ALA A 260 4.38 2.49 -11.81
CA ALA A 260 3.55 2.99 -12.90
C ALA A 260 2.53 1.94 -13.39
N ALA A 261 2.94 0.67 -13.53
CA ALA A 261 2.05 -0.43 -13.89
C ALA A 261 0.97 -0.68 -12.84
N GLU A 262 1.32 -0.59 -11.54
CA GLU A 262 0.37 -0.67 -10.42
C GLU A 262 -0.65 0.48 -10.45
N ARG A 263 -0.20 1.72 -10.71
CA ARG A 263 -1.07 2.91 -10.82
C ARG A 263 -2.02 2.82 -12.01
N ALA A 264 -1.53 2.37 -13.17
CA ALA A 264 -2.34 2.19 -14.38
C ALA A 264 -3.43 1.12 -14.18
N GLY A 265 -3.18 0.15 -13.30
CA GLY A 265 -4.12 -0.90 -12.93
C GLY A 265 -5.10 -0.53 -11.82
N GLY A 266 -5.17 0.74 -11.40
CA GLY A 266 -5.89 1.21 -10.21
C GLY A 266 -7.40 0.99 -10.20
N GLU A 267 -8.02 0.61 -11.32
CA GLU A 267 -9.39 0.12 -11.33
C GLU A 267 -9.45 -1.24 -10.63
N ARG A 268 -9.93 -1.24 -9.39
CA ARG A 268 -10.39 -2.48 -8.76
C ARG A 268 -11.40 -3.14 -9.69
N LEU A 269 -11.23 -4.44 -9.91
CA LEU A 269 -12.32 -5.29 -10.40
C LEU A 269 -13.44 -5.20 -9.36
N GLY A 270 -14.40 -4.30 -9.62
CA GLY A 270 -15.67 -4.34 -8.91
C GLY A 270 -16.36 -5.66 -9.23
N MET A 271 -17.29 -6.06 -8.37
CA MET A 271 -18.14 -7.25 -8.57
C MET A 271 -19.22 -7.00 -9.63
N ALA A 272 -18.87 -6.31 -10.71
CA ALA A 272 -19.77 -6.12 -11.83
C ALA A 272 -19.98 -7.49 -12.51
N PRO A 273 -21.24 -7.94 -12.71
CA PRO A 273 -21.55 -9.21 -13.35
C PRO A 273 -21.04 -9.26 -14.80
N ASP A 274 -20.95 -8.09 -15.43
CA ASP A 274 -20.38 -7.90 -16.75
C ASP A 274 -18.95 -7.38 -16.60
N ILE A 275 -18.02 -8.24 -16.18
CA ILE A 275 -16.60 -7.97 -16.46
C ILE A 275 -16.48 -7.95 -17.97
N ASP A 276 -16.58 -6.76 -18.56
CA ASP A 276 -16.31 -6.56 -19.96
C ASP A 276 -14.92 -7.14 -20.26
N GLY A 277 -14.78 -7.81 -21.40
CA GLY A 277 -13.52 -8.44 -21.82
C GLY A 277 -12.35 -7.46 -21.76
N GLY A 278 -12.60 -6.16 -21.95
CA GLY A 278 -11.62 -5.09 -21.80
C GLY A 278 -11.07 -4.94 -20.37
N GLN A 279 -11.87 -5.10 -19.31
CA GLN A 279 -11.38 -5.01 -17.93
C GLN A 279 -10.51 -6.20 -17.55
N LEU A 280 -10.93 -7.41 -17.92
CA LEU A 280 -10.14 -8.63 -17.72
C LEU A 280 -8.80 -8.54 -18.48
N GLN A 281 -8.82 -8.05 -19.72
CA GLN A 281 -7.63 -7.85 -20.53
C GLN A 281 -6.66 -6.84 -19.88
N ARG A 282 -7.16 -5.74 -19.31
CA ARG A 282 -6.32 -4.76 -18.57
C ARG A 282 -5.65 -5.38 -17.35
N VAL A 283 -6.40 -6.20 -16.58
CA VAL A 283 -5.85 -6.90 -15.41
C VAL A 283 -4.81 -7.95 -15.82
N GLN A 284 -5.06 -8.71 -16.88
CA GLN A 284 -4.08 -9.66 -17.43
C GLN A 284 -2.83 -8.94 -17.97
N ALA A 285 -2.99 -7.84 -18.70
CA ALA A 285 -1.88 -7.03 -19.20
C ALA A 285 -1.01 -6.50 -18.06
N ARG A 286 -1.63 -5.95 -17.01
CA ARG A 286 -0.93 -5.53 -15.78
C ARG A 286 -0.18 -6.69 -15.13
N ALA A 287 -0.82 -7.85 -14.96
CA ALA A 287 -0.20 -9.02 -14.34
C ALA A 287 1.01 -9.52 -15.13
N ASN A 288 0.91 -9.52 -16.47
CA ASN A 288 2.01 -9.89 -17.36
C ASN A 288 3.16 -8.87 -17.30
N GLU A 289 2.87 -7.57 -17.30
CA GLU A 289 3.89 -6.53 -17.17
C GLU A 289 4.61 -6.60 -15.82
N MET A 290 3.86 -6.80 -14.72
CA MET A 290 4.45 -6.99 -13.40
C MET A 290 5.33 -8.24 -13.31
N ARG A 291 4.93 -9.34 -13.97
CA ARG A 291 5.77 -10.55 -14.06
C ARG A 291 7.06 -10.27 -14.81
N LYS A 292 6.98 -9.57 -15.94
CA LYS A 292 8.14 -9.17 -16.74
C LYS A 292 9.10 -8.29 -15.94
N LEU A 293 8.61 -7.25 -15.29
CA LEU A 293 9.46 -6.34 -14.50
C LEU A 293 10.12 -7.03 -13.30
N ARG A 294 9.44 -7.99 -12.65
CA ARG A 294 10.04 -8.83 -11.60
C ARG A 294 11.16 -9.71 -12.16
N PHE A 295 10.97 -10.26 -13.34
CA PHE A 295 12.00 -11.04 -14.03
C PHE A 295 13.21 -10.15 -14.37
N GLU A 296 13.01 -8.96 -14.94
CA GLU A 296 14.07 -7.99 -15.22
C GLU A 296 14.86 -7.62 -13.94
N LEU A 297 14.17 -7.42 -12.81
CA LEU A 297 14.82 -7.15 -11.53
C LEU A 297 15.67 -8.35 -11.06
N SER A 298 15.17 -9.58 -11.24
CA SER A 298 15.92 -10.79 -10.89
C SER A 298 17.16 -11.02 -11.77
N GLU A 299 17.08 -10.68 -13.07
CA GLU A 299 18.24 -10.71 -13.96
C GLU A 299 19.27 -9.63 -13.62
N LEU A 300 18.79 -8.44 -13.20
CA LEU A 300 19.66 -7.39 -12.69
C LEU A 300 20.39 -7.84 -11.42
N ASP A 301 19.68 -8.50 -10.49
CA ASP A 301 20.28 -9.08 -9.29
C ASP A 301 21.37 -10.12 -9.67
N ALA A 302 21.06 -11.08 -10.54
CA ALA A 302 21.99 -12.13 -10.96
C ALA A 302 23.26 -11.57 -11.61
N ARG A 303 23.11 -10.65 -12.58
CA ARG A 303 24.26 -10.00 -13.25
C ARG A 303 25.12 -9.20 -12.27
N THR A 304 24.48 -8.54 -11.31
CA THR A 304 25.19 -7.76 -10.28
C THR A 304 26.01 -8.66 -9.36
N LEU A 305 25.45 -9.80 -8.95
CA LEU A 305 26.16 -10.80 -8.15
C LEU A 305 27.34 -11.40 -8.90
N GLN A 306 27.17 -11.71 -10.20
CA GLN A 306 28.25 -12.21 -11.04
C GLN A 306 29.39 -11.19 -11.15
N ARG A 307 29.08 -9.92 -11.41
CA ARG A 307 30.09 -8.83 -11.44
C ARG A 307 30.79 -8.67 -10.10
N LEU A 308 30.05 -8.71 -9.00
CA LEU A 308 30.62 -8.63 -7.66
C LEU A 308 31.62 -9.78 -7.41
N ALA A 309 31.28 -11.01 -7.80
CA ALA A 309 32.16 -12.17 -7.67
C ALA A 309 33.49 -12.02 -8.46
N THR A 310 33.51 -11.28 -9.58
CA THR A 310 34.75 -11.04 -10.35
C THR A 310 35.69 -10.00 -9.73
N VAL A 311 35.17 -9.15 -8.83
CA VAL A 311 35.95 -8.09 -8.16
C VAL A 311 36.57 -8.59 -6.86
N LEU A 312 35.91 -9.53 -6.19
CA LEU A 312 36.31 -10.05 -4.89
C LEU A 312 37.26 -11.24 -5.03
N SER A 313 38.12 -11.44 -4.03
CA SER A 313 38.88 -12.68 -3.90
C SER A 313 37.95 -13.87 -3.58
N PRO A 314 38.36 -15.12 -3.85
CA PRO A 314 37.58 -16.30 -3.47
C PRO A 314 37.21 -16.35 -1.98
N GLU A 315 38.13 -15.92 -1.10
CA GLU A 315 37.90 -15.87 0.35
C GLU A 315 36.85 -14.81 0.73
N GLN A 316 36.92 -13.62 0.12
CA GLN A 316 35.94 -12.54 0.31
C GLN A 316 34.55 -12.96 -0.22
N ALA A 317 34.50 -13.57 -1.41
CA ALA A 317 33.26 -14.07 -2.00
C ALA A 317 32.60 -15.16 -1.12
N LYS A 318 33.41 -16.08 -0.57
CA LYS A 318 32.96 -17.11 0.38
C LYS A 318 32.46 -16.50 1.69
N ALA A 319 33.13 -15.45 2.20
CA ALA A 319 32.71 -14.77 3.43
C ALA A 319 31.33 -14.11 3.29
N ILE A 320 31.00 -13.60 2.09
CA ILE A 320 29.69 -13.03 1.78
C ILE A 320 28.63 -14.12 1.56
N GLY A 321 29.00 -15.26 0.95
CA GLY A 321 28.12 -16.39 0.64
C GLY A 321 27.16 -16.13 -0.53
N GLY A 322 26.78 -17.18 -1.27
CA GLY A 322 25.87 -17.06 -2.42
C GLY A 322 26.46 -16.31 -3.62
N LEU A 323 27.79 -16.19 -3.66
CA LEU A 323 28.58 -15.71 -4.81
C LEU A 323 29.42 -16.84 -5.42
N GLU A 324 29.27 -18.07 -4.92
CA GLU A 324 29.99 -19.22 -5.45
C GLU A 324 29.55 -19.45 -6.90
N PRO A 325 30.49 -19.72 -7.83
CA PRO A 325 30.11 -20.14 -9.17
C PRO A 325 29.23 -21.37 -9.02
N GLN A 326 27.98 -21.29 -9.49
CA GLN A 326 27.18 -22.50 -9.61
C GLN A 326 27.96 -23.42 -10.55
N PRO A 327 28.28 -24.66 -10.14
CA PRO A 327 28.93 -25.60 -11.02
C PRO A 327 28.05 -25.72 -12.28
N ASP A 328 28.66 -25.58 -13.46
CA ASP A 328 27.97 -25.54 -14.75
C ASP A 328 26.86 -26.60 -14.77
N ALA A 329 25.61 -26.13 -14.86
CA ALA A 329 24.43 -26.99 -14.83
C ALA A 329 24.37 -27.99 -16.02
N ASP A 330 25.32 -27.90 -16.95
CA ASP A 330 25.50 -28.78 -18.10
C ASP A 330 25.85 -30.24 -17.74
N GLN A 331 26.13 -30.58 -16.47
CA GLN A 331 26.37 -31.99 -16.07
C GLN A 331 25.26 -32.66 -15.27
N SER A 332 24.15 -31.98 -14.99
CA SER A 332 23.01 -32.59 -14.29
C SER A 332 21.71 -32.34 -15.04
N GLY A 333 21.52 -33.10 -16.12
CA GLY A 333 20.29 -33.13 -16.90
C GLY A 333 19.07 -33.36 -16.01
N GLY A 334 18.24 -32.33 -15.89
CA GLY A 334 16.99 -32.38 -15.15
C GLY A 334 16.48 -30.99 -14.85
N ILE A 335 15.78 -30.38 -15.81
CA ILE A 335 15.03 -29.13 -15.61
C ILE A 335 13.95 -29.41 -14.55
N GLN A 336 14.26 -29.25 -13.28
CA GLN A 336 13.24 -29.00 -12.27
C GLN A 336 12.81 -27.55 -12.46
N PHE A 337 11.73 -27.38 -13.22
CA PHE A 337 10.92 -26.18 -13.16
C PHE A 337 10.63 -25.90 -11.68
N LEU A 338 11.26 -24.87 -11.13
CA LEU A 338 10.85 -24.22 -9.90
C LEU A 338 9.40 -23.79 -10.11
N GLN A 339 8.48 -24.61 -9.65
CA GLN A 339 7.10 -24.21 -9.40
C GLN A 339 7.17 -23.12 -8.33
N MET A 340 7.17 -21.86 -8.77
CA MET A 340 6.86 -20.73 -7.93
C MET A 340 5.39 -20.87 -7.50
N ASN A 341 5.18 -21.48 -6.33
CA ASN A 341 3.96 -21.35 -5.54
C ASN A 341 3.94 -20.01 -4.81
#